data_AF-A0A2R6N8V9-F1
#
_entry.id   AF-A0A2R6N8V9-F1
#
_cell.length_a   1.000
_cell.length_b   1.000
_cell.length_c   1.000
_cell.angle_alpha   90.00
_cell.angle_beta   90.00
_cell.angle_gamma   90.00
#
_symmetry.space_group_name_H-M   'P 1'
#
loop_
_entity.id
_entity.type
_entity.pdbx_description
1 polymer ?
#
loop_
_entity_poly.entity_id
_entity_poly.type
_entity_poly.pdbx_seq_one_letter_code
_entity_poly.pdbx_strand_id
1 'polypeptide(L)'
;PELLTTGEWRNVEFAEYNVEADAEAAHGGRTHVLRRTAERVKDVLVGMGFEEMDGPHVDADFWIHDCLFMPQDPPARTHWGRFEMDQPTEIDDLPEELVERVRAAHRDGVGPDSDGYHSPWDVEFARELALRGHTTSLSARHLSGFEVGELEPPQRFFSVEKVYRNDTLDATHLLEFFQIEGWVMAENLSVRDLMGTFTAFYEQFGITDLEFKPTYNPYTEPSFELFGEHPRTGELIEIGNSGLFRPEMLDPLGVDCDVMAWGLALERLLMLTHGFEDIRDVHGTLVDLDFLRNAEVVY
;
A
#
# COMPACT_ATOMS: atom_id res chain seq x y z
N PRO A 1 -20.76 50.80 -14.89
CA PRO A 1 -20.98 51.64 -13.68
C PRO A 1 -21.63 52.99 -14.01
N GLU A 2 -21.08 53.78 -14.94
CA GLU A 2 -21.64 55.10 -15.31
C GLU A 2 -23.05 55.03 -15.91
N LEU A 3 -23.32 54.10 -16.83
CA LEU A 3 -24.67 53.89 -17.39
C LEU A 3 -25.72 53.60 -16.30
N LEU A 4 -25.33 52.92 -15.22
CA LEU A 4 -26.20 52.65 -14.08
C LEU A 4 -26.45 53.93 -13.27
N THR A 5 -25.41 54.75 -13.08
CA THR A 5 -25.47 56.01 -12.32
C THR A 5 -26.26 57.11 -13.04
N THR A 6 -26.13 57.22 -14.37
CA THR A 6 -26.81 58.25 -15.17
C THR A 6 -28.23 57.84 -15.60
N GLY A 7 -28.56 56.55 -15.51
CA GLY A 7 -29.84 56.00 -15.96
C GLY A 7 -29.95 55.81 -17.48
N GLU A 8 -28.89 56.12 -18.23
CA GLU A 8 -28.82 56.00 -19.70
C GLU A 8 -28.91 54.55 -20.19
N TRP A 9 -28.71 53.55 -19.31
CA TRP A 9 -28.90 52.14 -19.63
C TRP A 9 -30.29 51.81 -20.24
N ARG A 10 -31.31 52.65 -19.98
CA ARG A 10 -32.66 52.49 -20.54
C ARG A 10 -32.79 52.84 -22.02
N ASN A 11 -31.82 53.59 -22.55
CA ASN A 11 -31.88 54.19 -23.88
C ASN A 11 -30.80 53.61 -24.83
N VAL A 12 -30.16 52.51 -24.44
CA VAL A 12 -29.15 51.80 -25.23
C VAL A 12 -29.62 50.37 -25.49
N GLU A 13 -29.42 49.87 -26.71
CA GLU A 13 -29.60 48.46 -27.02
C GLU A 13 -28.33 47.69 -26.63
N PHE A 14 -28.50 46.62 -25.85
CA PHE A 14 -27.43 45.71 -25.50
C PHE A 14 -27.42 44.53 -26.47
N ALA A 15 -26.24 44.05 -26.83
CA ALA A 15 -26.12 42.79 -27.56
C ALA A 15 -26.76 41.66 -26.73
N GLU A 16 -27.55 40.80 -27.38
CA GLU A 16 -28.12 39.63 -26.73
C GLU A 16 -27.00 38.71 -26.24
N TYR A 17 -27.08 38.31 -24.98
CA TYR A 17 -26.13 37.36 -24.41
C TYR A 17 -26.56 35.94 -24.80
N ASN A 18 -25.72 35.23 -25.56
CA ASN A 18 -25.98 33.85 -25.90
C ASN A 18 -25.79 32.95 -24.67
N VAL A 19 -26.89 32.56 -24.05
CA VAL A 19 -26.90 31.67 -22.87
C VAL A 19 -26.54 30.22 -23.18
N GLU A 20 -26.48 29.84 -24.45
CA GLU A 20 -26.10 28.49 -24.91
C GLU A 20 -24.61 28.38 -25.25
N ALA A 21 -23.86 29.48 -25.26
CA ALA A 21 -22.44 29.46 -25.53
C ALA A 21 -21.67 28.92 -24.32
N ASP A 22 -20.58 28.19 -24.59
CA ASP A 22 -19.64 27.77 -23.55
C ASP A 22 -19.08 29.01 -22.84
N ALA A 23 -19.16 29.01 -21.51
CA ALA A 23 -18.53 30.02 -20.69
C ALA A 23 -17.01 29.80 -20.65
N GLU A 24 -16.24 30.87 -20.43
CA GLU A 24 -14.81 30.73 -20.16
C GLU A 24 -14.58 29.84 -18.94
N ALA A 25 -13.81 28.77 -19.13
CA ALA A 25 -13.47 27.86 -18.05
C ALA A 25 -12.50 28.53 -17.06
N ALA A 26 -12.95 28.69 -15.82
CA ALA A 26 -12.08 29.11 -14.73
C ALA A 26 -11.21 27.93 -14.26
N HIS A 27 -9.89 28.06 -14.40
CA HIS A 27 -8.95 27.02 -13.99
C HIS A 27 -8.36 27.36 -12.61
N GLY A 28 -8.76 26.58 -11.60
CA GLY A 28 -8.19 26.66 -10.24
C GLY A 28 -7.05 25.67 -10.03
N GLY A 29 -6.39 25.76 -8.87
CA GLY A 29 -5.46 24.71 -8.43
C GLY A 29 -6.19 23.38 -8.24
N ARG A 30 -5.56 22.28 -8.67
CA ARG A 30 -6.10 20.91 -8.54
C ARG A 30 -5.12 20.04 -7.77
N THR A 31 -5.63 19.23 -6.86
CA THR A 31 -4.88 18.14 -6.24
C THR A 31 -4.80 16.97 -7.23
N HIS A 32 -3.62 16.35 -7.33
CA HIS A 32 -3.44 15.16 -8.14
C HIS A 32 -4.43 14.05 -7.74
N VAL A 33 -5.02 13.35 -8.72
CA VAL A 33 -6.08 12.34 -8.46
C VAL A 33 -5.55 11.20 -7.59
N LEU A 34 -4.36 10.67 -7.89
CA LEU A 34 -3.71 9.67 -7.03
C LEU A 34 -3.53 10.14 -5.58
N ARG A 35 -3.13 11.40 -5.36
CA ARG A 35 -3.02 11.96 -4.00
C ARG A 35 -4.39 12.02 -3.34
N ARG A 36 -5.42 12.49 -4.03
CA ARG A 36 -6.78 12.52 -3.50
C ARG A 36 -7.25 11.11 -3.11
N THR A 37 -6.98 10.10 -3.92
CA THR A 37 -7.30 8.71 -3.60
C THR A 37 -6.54 8.23 -2.38
N ALA A 38 -5.25 8.57 -2.25
CA ALA A 38 -4.47 8.28 -1.04
C ALA A 38 -5.11 8.91 0.20
N GLU A 39 -5.45 10.20 0.18
CA GLU A 39 -6.11 10.87 1.31
C GLU A 39 -7.45 10.22 1.65
N ARG A 40 -8.26 9.84 0.64
CA ARG A 40 -9.53 9.12 0.88
C ARG A 40 -9.32 7.75 1.51
N VAL A 41 -8.30 7.01 1.09
CA VAL A 41 -7.92 5.73 1.70
C VAL A 41 -7.52 5.93 3.15
N LYS A 42 -6.70 6.95 3.45
CA LYS A 42 -6.33 7.32 4.83
C LYS A 42 -7.57 7.64 5.66
N ASP A 43 -8.47 8.48 5.15
CA ASP A 43 -9.71 8.84 5.84
C ASP A 43 -10.60 7.62 6.14
N VAL A 44 -10.72 6.69 5.18
CA VAL A 44 -11.48 5.44 5.36
C VAL A 44 -10.85 4.56 6.43
N LEU A 45 -9.54 4.32 6.37
CA LEU A 45 -8.85 3.44 7.33
C LEU A 45 -8.86 4.05 8.74
N VAL A 46 -8.64 5.36 8.88
CA VAL A 46 -8.82 6.08 10.15
C VAL A 46 -10.26 5.95 10.65
N GLY A 47 -11.25 6.10 9.77
CA GLY A 47 -12.67 5.90 10.10
C GLY A 47 -13.01 4.46 10.54
N MET A 48 -12.25 3.47 10.05
CA MET A 48 -12.32 2.07 10.48
C MET A 48 -11.52 1.79 11.77
N GLY A 49 -10.88 2.80 12.35
CA GLY A 49 -10.13 2.71 13.61
C GLY A 49 -8.69 2.23 13.46
N PHE A 50 -8.07 2.45 12.30
CA PHE A 50 -6.65 2.19 12.07
C PHE A 50 -5.80 3.41 12.39
N GLU A 51 -4.58 3.15 12.86
CA GLU A 51 -3.55 4.16 13.10
C GLU A 51 -2.47 4.12 12.00
N GLU A 52 -1.98 5.27 11.58
CA GLU A 52 -1.01 5.36 10.47
C GLU A 52 0.41 5.02 10.96
N MET A 53 1.06 4.11 10.25
CA MET A 53 2.48 3.75 10.41
C MET A 53 3.36 4.68 9.60
N ASP A 54 4.57 4.92 10.12
CA ASP A 54 5.64 5.65 9.43
C ASP A 54 6.92 4.80 9.40
N GLY A 55 7.88 5.16 8.55
CA GLY A 55 9.22 4.60 8.60
C GLY A 55 10.01 4.81 7.31
N PRO A 56 11.24 4.29 7.26
CA PRO A 56 12.22 4.72 6.28
C PRO A 56 11.98 4.11 4.88
N HIS A 57 12.25 4.88 3.82
CA HIS A 57 12.20 4.38 2.44
C HIS A 57 13.38 3.46 2.10
N VAL A 58 14.54 3.72 2.70
CA VAL A 58 15.73 2.87 2.62
C VAL A 58 15.84 2.12 3.92
N ASP A 59 15.91 0.81 3.86
CA ASP A 59 15.97 -0.02 5.07
C ASP A 59 16.91 -1.20 4.85
N ALA A 60 17.32 -1.83 5.96
CA ALA A 60 18.18 -2.99 5.93
C ALA A 60 17.41 -4.22 5.43
N ASP A 61 18.09 -5.12 4.73
CA ASP A 61 17.48 -6.36 4.23
C ASP A 61 16.89 -7.21 5.34
N PHE A 62 17.43 -7.04 6.56
CA PHE A 62 16.88 -7.54 7.80
C PHE A 62 15.40 -7.20 7.98
N TRP A 63 15.05 -5.91 7.94
CA TRP A 63 13.68 -5.45 8.16
C TRP A 63 12.80 -5.67 6.92
N ILE A 64 13.39 -5.57 5.73
CA ILE A 64 12.63 -5.74 4.49
C ILE A 64 12.27 -7.23 4.29
N HIS A 65 13.13 -8.19 4.67
CA HIS A 65 12.91 -9.59 4.33
C HIS A 65 13.08 -10.54 5.52
N ASP A 66 14.18 -10.45 6.26
CA ASP A 66 14.48 -11.46 7.30
C ASP A 66 13.42 -11.48 8.42
N CYS A 67 12.98 -10.31 8.91
CA CYS A 67 11.90 -10.18 9.88
C CYS A 67 10.55 -10.69 9.37
N LEU A 68 10.37 -10.77 8.05
CA LEU A 68 9.18 -11.34 7.40
C LEU A 68 9.35 -12.84 7.13
N PHE A 69 10.30 -13.49 7.81
CA PHE A 69 10.60 -14.90 7.60
C PHE A 69 10.87 -15.25 6.13
N MET A 70 11.40 -14.32 5.32
CA MET A 70 11.72 -14.58 3.92
C MET A 70 13.16 -15.11 3.80
N PRO A 71 13.41 -16.29 3.22
CA PRO A 71 14.75 -16.86 3.20
C PRO A 71 15.72 -15.98 2.38
N GLN A 72 17.01 -16.05 2.73
CA GLN A 72 18.08 -15.30 2.05
C GLN A 72 18.41 -15.82 0.66
N ASP A 73 17.91 -17.00 0.28
CA ASP A 73 18.17 -17.61 -1.01
C ASP A 73 17.57 -16.77 -2.18
N PRO A 74 18.31 -16.61 -3.30
CA PRO A 74 17.93 -15.72 -4.39
C PRO A 74 16.50 -15.89 -4.93
N PRO A 75 15.94 -17.10 -5.16
CA PRO A 75 14.59 -17.24 -5.71
C PRO A 75 13.50 -16.58 -4.86
N ALA A 76 13.68 -16.54 -3.54
CA ALA A 76 12.70 -15.96 -2.61
C ALA A 76 12.76 -14.43 -2.56
N ARG A 77 13.90 -13.83 -2.92
CA ARG A 77 14.13 -12.38 -2.94
C ARG A 77 14.08 -11.78 -4.36
N THR A 78 14.14 -12.63 -5.40
CA THR A 78 14.10 -12.20 -6.82
C THR A 78 12.72 -11.72 -7.27
N HIS A 79 11.63 -12.22 -6.66
CA HIS A 79 10.27 -11.79 -6.99
C HIS A 79 10.02 -10.30 -6.72
N TRP A 80 10.83 -9.65 -5.87
CA TRP A 80 10.70 -8.25 -5.49
C TRP A 80 11.92 -7.44 -5.90
N GLY A 81 12.48 -7.71 -7.08
CA GLY A 81 13.74 -7.16 -7.59
C GLY A 81 14.12 -5.84 -6.93
N ARG A 82 15.24 -5.82 -6.20
CA ARG A 82 15.52 -4.72 -5.25
C ARG A 82 16.44 -3.69 -5.85
N PHE A 83 16.30 -2.45 -5.40
CA PHE A 83 17.27 -1.40 -5.66
C PHE A 83 18.22 -1.29 -4.47
N GLU A 84 19.39 -1.90 -4.61
CA GLU A 84 20.48 -1.83 -3.64
C GLU A 84 21.06 -0.41 -3.58
N MET A 85 21.47 0.00 -2.38
CA MET A 85 22.09 1.30 -2.17
C MET A 85 23.59 1.25 -2.43
N ASP A 86 24.10 2.17 -3.27
CA ASP A 86 25.55 2.30 -3.49
C ASP A 86 26.25 3.02 -2.32
N GLN A 87 25.57 3.98 -1.68
CA GLN A 87 26.09 4.75 -0.54
C GLN A 87 24.96 5.29 0.37
N PRO A 88 24.95 4.99 1.68
CA PRO A 88 25.69 3.90 2.32
C PRO A 88 25.20 2.53 1.83
N THR A 89 26.06 1.51 1.84
CA THR A 89 25.71 0.14 1.40
C THR A 89 25.07 -0.69 2.50
N GLU A 90 25.34 -0.36 3.76
CA GLU A 90 24.91 -1.13 4.93
C GLU A 90 24.45 -0.22 6.06
N ILE A 91 23.61 -0.74 6.94
CA ILE A 91 23.19 -0.05 8.17
C ILE A 91 24.28 -0.16 9.25
N ASP A 92 24.44 0.89 10.05
CA ASP A 92 25.43 0.94 11.13
C ASP A 92 25.17 -0.15 12.18
N ASP A 93 23.91 -0.25 12.65
CA ASP A 93 23.52 -1.12 13.75
C ASP A 93 22.21 -1.85 13.47
N LEU A 94 22.14 -3.12 13.88
CA LEU A 94 20.92 -3.92 13.97
C LEU A 94 20.73 -4.38 15.42
N PRO A 95 19.48 -4.57 15.89
CA PRO A 95 19.26 -5.02 17.27
C PRO A 95 19.70 -6.48 17.44
N GLU A 96 20.85 -6.69 18.09
CA GLU A 96 21.53 -8.00 18.19
C GLU A 96 20.62 -9.12 18.71
N GLU A 97 19.81 -8.84 19.74
CA GLU A 97 18.90 -9.83 20.30
C GLU A 97 17.79 -10.23 19.33
N LEU A 98 17.24 -9.27 18.58
CA LEU A 98 16.20 -9.56 17.59
C LEU A 98 16.81 -10.31 16.40
N VAL A 99 18.00 -9.91 15.95
CA VAL A 99 18.74 -10.59 14.89
C VAL A 99 18.95 -12.07 15.23
N GLU A 100 19.38 -12.38 16.46
CA GLU A 100 19.60 -13.78 16.84
C GLU A 100 18.29 -14.57 16.93
N ARG A 101 17.19 -13.97 17.40
CA ARG A 101 15.87 -14.64 17.40
C ARG A 101 15.37 -14.92 15.98
N VAL A 102 15.46 -13.94 15.08
CA VAL A 102 15.08 -14.10 13.67
C VAL A 102 15.96 -15.17 13.02
N ARG A 103 17.28 -15.10 13.22
CA ARG A 103 18.22 -16.10 12.71
C ARG A 103 17.89 -17.51 13.20
N ALA A 104 17.56 -17.67 14.48
CA ALA A 104 17.17 -18.95 15.05
C ALA A 104 15.88 -19.48 14.41
N ALA A 105 14.85 -18.64 14.28
CA ALA A 105 13.60 -19.01 13.61
C ALA A 105 13.84 -19.47 12.16
N HIS A 106 14.69 -18.76 11.40
CA HIS A 106 15.07 -19.15 10.03
C HIS A 106 15.77 -20.51 9.95
N ARG A 107 16.57 -20.88 10.94
CA ARG A 107 17.41 -22.09 10.88
C ARG A 107 16.74 -23.32 11.50
N ASP A 108 16.09 -23.08 12.63
CA ASP A 108 15.65 -24.11 13.57
C ASP A 108 14.12 -24.11 13.75
N GLY A 109 13.41 -23.14 13.17
CA GLY A 109 11.96 -22.98 13.28
C GLY A 109 11.52 -22.33 14.60
N VAL A 110 10.21 -22.22 14.76
CA VAL A 110 9.57 -21.80 16.02
C VAL A 110 8.50 -22.80 16.45
N GLY A 111 8.35 -22.98 17.77
CA GLY A 111 7.37 -23.91 18.32
C GLY A 111 7.63 -25.38 17.92
N PRO A 112 6.62 -26.25 18.06
CA PRO A 112 6.75 -27.68 17.78
C PRO A 112 6.54 -28.08 16.31
N ASP A 113 5.93 -27.20 15.50
CA ASP A 113 5.41 -27.53 14.16
C ASP A 113 6.16 -26.82 13.02
N SER A 114 7.21 -26.06 13.32
CA SER A 114 8.06 -25.41 12.32
C SER A 114 9.49 -25.94 12.43
N ASP A 115 10.05 -26.33 11.29
CA ASP A 115 11.43 -26.81 11.16
C ASP A 115 12.41 -25.69 10.75
N GLY A 116 11.90 -24.50 10.41
CA GLY A 116 12.69 -23.46 9.74
C GLY A 116 13.06 -23.83 8.31
N TYR A 117 14.00 -23.09 7.71
CA TYR A 117 14.49 -23.34 6.35
C TYR A 117 15.71 -24.26 6.28
N HIS A 118 16.42 -24.46 7.40
CA HIS A 118 17.70 -25.16 7.46
C HIS A 118 18.78 -24.64 6.47
N SER A 119 18.61 -23.41 5.97
CA SER A 119 19.57 -22.73 5.11
C SER A 119 20.56 -21.89 5.94
N PRO A 120 21.76 -21.59 5.40
CA PRO A 120 22.64 -20.59 5.99
C PRO A 120 21.92 -19.24 6.11
N TRP A 121 22.21 -18.52 7.20
CA TRP A 121 21.72 -17.16 7.43
C TRP A 121 22.92 -16.26 7.73
N ASP A 122 23.11 -15.24 6.90
CA ASP A 122 24.22 -14.31 6.89
C ASP A 122 23.79 -12.93 7.42
N VAL A 123 24.49 -12.49 8.46
CA VAL A 123 24.23 -11.21 9.10
C VAL A 123 24.73 -10.03 8.28
N GLU A 124 25.79 -10.23 7.48
CA GLU A 124 26.34 -9.17 6.63
C GLU A 124 25.34 -8.83 5.52
N PHE A 125 24.73 -9.86 4.93
CA PHE A 125 23.65 -9.68 3.96
C PHE A 125 22.42 -8.99 4.58
N ALA A 126 22.05 -9.35 5.81
CA ALA A 126 20.95 -8.71 6.52
C ALA A 126 21.19 -7.20 6.78
N ARG A 127 22.45 -6.75 6.82
CA ARG A 127 22.82 -5.34 7.00
C ARG A 127 22.73 -4.51 5.72
N GLU A 128 22.71 -5.14 4.55
CA GLU A 128 22.68 -4.44 3.27
C GLU A 128 21.44 -3.55 3.15
N LEU A 129 21.63 -2.34 2.63
CA LEU A 129 20.56 -1.35 2.46
C LEU A 129 19.96 -1.43 1.07
N ALA A 130 18.63 -1.39 1.00
CA ALA A 130 17.88 -1.29 -0.23
C ALA A 130 16.70 -0.33 -0.10
N LEU A 131 16.21 0.17 -1.22
CA LEU A 131 14.88 0.79 -1.25
C LEU A 131 13.83 -0.28 -0.98
N ARG A 132 12.90 -0.01 -0.05
CA ARG A 132 11.84 -0.96 0.31
C ARG A 132 10.95 -1.29 -0.89
N GLY A 133 10.79 -2.59 -1.18
CA GLY A 133 9.92 -3.08 -2.26
C GLY A 133 8.45 -3.23 -1.89
N HIS A 134 8.14 -3.11 -0.61
CA HIS A 134 6.81 -3.21 -0.03
C HIS A 134 6.81 -2.50 1.33
N THR A 135 5.64 -2.13 1.83
CA THR A 135 5.51 -1.47 3.14
C THR A 135 5.50 -2.46 4.32
N THR A 136 5.56 -3.77 4.05
CA THR A 136 5.58 -4.83 5.08
C THR A 136 6.77 -4.76 6.03
N SER A 137 7.86 -4.10 5.61
CA SER A 137 8.97 -3.78 6.50
C SER A 137 8.55 -2.83 7.64
N LEU A 138 7.63 -1.89 7.37
CA LEU A 138 7.06 -0.99 8.37
C LEU A 138 6.23 -1.76 9.39
N SER A 139 5.47 -2.75 8.92
CA SER A 139 4.71 -3.66 9.77
C SER A 139 5.62 -4.46 10.69
N ALA A 140 6.73 -5.02 10.19
CA ALA A 140 7.71 -5.72 11.02
C ALA A 140 8.33 -4.80 12.09
N ARG A 141 8.70 -3.58 11.71
CA ARG A 141 9.24 -2.56 12.62
C ARG A 141 8.24 -2.16 13.71
N HIS A 142 6.98 -1.95 13.36
CA HIS A 142 5.93 -1.62 14.34
C HIS A 142 5.64 -2.79 15.27
N LEU A 143 5.42 -4.00 14.72
CA LEU A 143 5.14 -5.20 15.51
C LEU A 143 6.29 -5.59 16.44
N SER A 144 7.54 -5.30 16.05
CA SER A 144 8.72 -5.53 16.90
C SER A 144 8.83 -4.61 18.11
N GLY A 145 8.01 -3.54 18.16
CA GLY A 145 8.05 -2.51 19.19
C GLY A 145 9.19 -1.52 19.10
N PHE A 146 10.07 -1.61 18.08
CA PHE A 146 11.18 -0.67 17.90
C PHE A 146 10.74 0.74 17.47
N GLU A 147 9.59 0.87 16.80
CA GLU A 147 9.06 2.18 16.37
C GLU A 147 8.10 2.79 17.38
N VAL A 148 7.18 1.99 17.92
CA VAL A 148 6.04 2.48 18.71
C VAL A 148 6.01 1.95 20.15
N GLY A 149 6.98 1.14 20.55
CA GLY A 149 7.01 0.46 21.85
C GLY A 149 6.16 -0.81 21.87
N GLU A 150 6.02 -1.41 23.06
CA GLU A 150 5.21 -2.61 23.25
C GLU A 150 3.73 -2.36 22.90
N LEU A 151 3.14 -3.31 22.18
CA LEU A 151 1.76 -3.25 21.71
C LEU A 151 0.90 -4.27 22.47
N GLU A 152 -0.24 -3.82 23.00
CA GLU A 152 -1.23 -4.70 23.63
C GLU A 152 -2.42 -4.93 22.68
N PRO A 153 -2.81 -6.18 22.38
CA PRO A 153 -3.98 -6.45 21.55
C PRO A 153 -5.29 -5.88 22.17
N PRO A 154 -6.24 -5.39 21.34
CA PRO A 154 -6.21 -5.34 19.89
C PRO A 154 -5.60 -4.02 19.35
N GLN A 155 -4.84 -4.11 18.26
CA GLN A 155 -4.32 -2.94 17.53
C GLN A 155 -4.62 -3.05 16.04
N ARG A 156 -4.70 -1.90 15.37
CA ARG A 156 -4.94 -1.81 13.92
C ARG A 156 -4.08 -0.71 13.36
N PHE A 157 -3.23 -1.05 12.39
CA PHE A 157 -2.31 -0.11 11.79
C PHE A 157 -2.35 -0.19 10.28
N PHE A 158 -2.04 0.91 9.61
CA PHE A 158 -2.00 0.99 8.16
C PHE A 158 -0.91 1.93 7.66
N SER A 159 -0.53 1.82 6.40
CA SER A 159 0.31 2.80 5.70
C SER A 159 -0.20 3.02 4.28
N VAL A 160 0.01 4.22 3.74
CA VAL A 160 -0.20 4.51 2.32
C VAL A 160 1.07 5.20 1.82
N GLU A 161 2.01 4.40 1.38
CA GLU A 161 3.41 4.79 1.26
C GLU A 161 4.04 4.32 -0.04
N LYS A 162 5.07 5.06 -0.49
CA LYS A 162 5.77 4.72 -1.74
C LYS A 162 6.72 3.55 -1.55
N VAL A 163 6.73 2.64 -2.53
CA VAL A 163 7.58 1.45 -2.60
C VAL A 163 8.28 1.37 -3.96
N TYR A 164 9.37 0.61 -4.03
CA TYR A 164 10.27 0.60 -5.18
C TYR A 164 10.62 -0.83 -5.60
N ARG A 165 10.30 -1.20 -6.84
CA ARG A 165 10.61 -2.52 -7.40
C ARG A 165 11.34 -2.39 -8.71
N ASN A 166 12.39 -3.17 -8.88
CA ASN A 166 13.15 -3.31 -10.12
C ASN A 166 12.42 -4.27 -11.06
N ASP A 167 11.16 -3.94 -11.35
CA ASP A 167 10.29 -4.69 -12.25
C ASP A 167 10.43 -4.17 -13.69
N THR A 168 9.99 -4.97 -14.65
CA THR A 168 9.92 -4.50 -16.03
C THR A 168 8.72 -3.57 -16.18
N LEU A 169 8.96 -2.33 -16.63
CA LEU A 169 7.90 -1.34 -16.87
C LEU A 169 6.90 -1.83 -17.94
N ASP A 170 5.64 -1.92 -17.55
CA ASP A 170 4.53 -2.25 -18.44
C ASP A 170 3.25 -1.48 -18.05
N ALA A 171 2.10 -1.84 -18.62
CA ALA A 171 0.81 -1.17 -18.34
C ALA A 171 0.28 -1.43 -16.91
N THR A 172 0.86 -2.40 -16.20
CA THR A 172 0.45 -2.89 -14.89
C THR A 172 1.54 -2.80 -13.81
N HIS A 173 2.80 -2.56 -14.20
CA HIS A 173 3.96 -2.49 -13.31
C HIS A 173 4.75 -1.19 -13.51
N LEU A 174 5.02 -0.51 -12.40
CA LEU A 174 5.90 0.66 -12.31
C LEU A 174 7.11 0.34 -11.42
N LEU A 175 8.21 1.06 -11.63
CA LEU A 175 9.38 0.95 -10.75
C LEU A 175 9.13 1.54 -9.36
N GLU A 176 8.19 2.48 -9.28
CA GLU A 176 7.73 3.10 -8.04
C GLU A 176 6.22 3.27 -8.07
N PHE A 177 5.56 2.91 -6.97
CA PHE A 177 4.11 3.02 -6.83
C PHE A 177 3.74 3.15 -5.35
N PHE A 178 2.48 3.45 -5.06
CA PHE A 178 2.00 3.56 -3.69
C PHE A 178 1.35 2.26 -3.23
N GLN A 179 1.87 1.69 -2.16
CA GLN A 179 1.28 0.53 -1.50
C GLN A 179 0.42 1.00 -0.33
N ILE A 180 -0.83 0.55 -0.31
CA ILE A 180 -1.70 0.61 0.85
C ILE A 180 -1.46 -0.70 1.60
N GLU A 181 -1.05 -0.63 2.85
CA GLU A 181 -0.92 -1.83 3.68
C GLU A 181 -1.64 -1.64 4.99
N GLY A 182 -2.20 -2.70 5.53
CA GLY A 182 -2.76 -2.68 6.87
C GLY A 182 -2.63 -4.03 7.56
N TRP A 183 -2.66 -4.00 8.88
CA TRP A 183 -2.72 -5.18 9.72
C TRP A 183 -3.57 -4.94 10.97
N VAL A 184 -4.10 -6.03 11.49
CA VAL A 184 -4.85 -6.08 12.75
C VAL A 184 -4.25 -7.17 13.61
N MET A 185 -3.87 -6.84 14.83
CA MET A 185 -3.47 -7.81 15.85
C MET A 185 -4.59 -7.96 16.87
N ALA A 186 -5.03 -9.19 17.13
CA ALA A 186 -6.06 -9.49 18.13
C ALA A 186 -6.05 -10.98 18.47
N GLU A 187 -6.71 -11.33 19.57
CA GLU A 187 -6.91 -12.72 19.98
C GLU A 187 -7.95 -13.43 19.11
N ASN A 188 -7.64 -14.64 18.63
CA ASN A 188 -8.54 -15.52 17.88
C ASN A 188 -9.02 -14.93 16.55
N LEU A 189 -8.13 -14.29 15.78
CA LEU A 189 -8.46 -13.83 14.43
C LEU A 189 -8.61 -15.02 13.48
N SER A 190 -9.55 -14.88 12.56
CA SER A 190 -9.79 -15.87 11.53
C SER A 190 -9.77 -15.25 10.14
N VAL A 191 -9.67 -16.10 9.11
CA VAL A 191 -9.83 -15.69 7.71
C VAL A 191 -11.16 -14.95 7.47
N ARG A 192 -12.21 -15.23 8.26
CA ARG A 192 -13.49 -14.52 8.14
C ARG A 192 -13.37 -13.06 8.55
N ASP A 193 -12.56 -12.75 9.56
CA ASP A 193 -12.32 -11.39 10.02
C ASP A 193 -11.53 -10.59 8.98
N LEU A 194 -10.55 -11.25 8.35
CA LEU A 194 -9.80 -10.70 7.22
C LEU A 194 -10.73 -10.37 6.05
N MET A 195 -11.52 -11.35 5.59
CA MET A 195 -12.47 -11.17 4.49
C MET A 195 -13.50 -10.08 4.82
N GLY A 196 -14.04 -10.06 6.04
CA GLY A 196 -15.01 -9.04 6.48
C GLY A 196 -14.42 -7.63 6.53
N THR A 197 -13.16 -7.50 6.95
CA THR A 197 -12.44 -6.21 6.95
C THR A 197 -12.29 -5.67 5.53
N PHE A 198 -11.96 -6.53 4.58
CA PHE A 198 -11.85 -6.14 3.17
C PHE A 198 -13.18 -5.76 2.55
N THR A 199 -14.23 -6.55 2.77
CA THR A 199 -15.57 -6.21 2.29
C THR A 199 -15.96 -4.82 2.80
N ALA A 200 -15.77 -4.55 4.09
CA ALA A 200 -16.07 -3.24 4.67
C ALA A 200 -15.23 -2.10 4.07
N PHE A 201 -13.93 -2.34 3.81
CA PHE A 201 -13.03 -1.36 3.20
C PHE A 201 -13.43 -1.03 1.75
N TYR A 202 -13.57 -2.04 0.90
CA TYR A 202 -13.87 -1.86 -0.52
C TYR A 202 -15.30 -1.36 -0.79
N GLU A 203 -16.26 -1.67 0.08
CA GLU A 203 -17.60 -1.08 0.04
C GLU A 203 -17.56 0.46 0.14
N GLN A 204 -16.58 1.03 0.85
CA GLN A 204 -16.39 2.50 0.91
C GLN A 204 -16.00 3.10 -0.45
N PHE A 205 -15.54 2.28 -1.40
CA PHE A 205 -15.18 2.66 -2.77
C PHE A 205 -16.19 2.16 -3.81
N GLY A 206 -17.32 1.60 -3.38
CA GLY A 206 -18.37 1.09 -4.27
C GLY A 206 -18.04 -0.25 -4.93
N ILE A 207 -17.02 -0.96 -4.46
CA ILE A 207 -16.62 -2.28 -4.94
C ILE A 207 -17.26 -3.33 -4.02
N THR A 208 -18.08 -4.22 -4.58
CA THR A 208 -18.93 -5.15 -3.79
C THR A 208 -18.80 -6.61 -4.22
N ASP A 209 -18.09 -6.84 -5.31
CA ASP A 209 -17.90 -8.06 -6.07
C ASP A 209 -16.50 -8.64 -5.83
N LEU A 210 -16.08 -8.68 -4.56
CA LEU A 210 -14.77 -9.21 -4.20
C LEU A 210 -14.73 -10.73 -4.31
N GLU A 211 -13.72 -11.24 -5.00
CA GLU A 211 -13.37 -12.67 -5.02
C GLU A 211 -12.03 -12.92 -4.33
N PHE A 212 -11.95 -14.02 -3.58
CA PHE A 212 -10.74 -14.43 -2.86
C PHE A 212 -10.19 -15.72 -3.45
N LYS A 213 -8.90 -15.71 -3.80
CA LYS A 213 -8.20 -16.86 -4.36
C LYS A 213 -7.04 -17.24 -3.45
N PRO A 214 -6.94 -18.50 -2.98
CA PRO A 214 -5.77 -18.95 -2.23
C PRO A 214 -4.48 -18.74 -3.04
N THR A 215 -3.46 -18.20 -2.37
CA THR A 215 -2.14 -17.97 -2.95
C THR A 215 -1.06 -18.38 -1.96
N TYR A 216 0.21 -18.09 -2.27
CA TYR A 216 1.35 -18.28 -1.38
C TYR A 216 2.06 -16.94 -1.17
N ASN A 217 2.28 -16.57 0.10
CA ASN A 217 3.31 -15.62 0.48
C ASN A 217 4.22 -16.24 1.54
N PRO A 218 5.52 -15.89 1.59
CA PRO A 218 6.44 -16.45 2.56
C PRO A 218 6.08 -16.16 4.03
N TYR A 219 5.53 -14.97 4.31
CA TYR A 219 5.22 -14.49 5.66
C TYR A 219 3.79 -14.75 6.10
N THR A 220 2.91 -15.30 5.26
CA THR A 220 1.51 -15.54 5.66
C THR A 220 1.03 -16.96 5.42
N GLU A 221 0.27 -17.50 6.38
CA GLU A 221 -0.41 -18.78 6.26
C GLU A 221 -1.69 -18.77 7.12
N PRO A 222 -2.89 -18.85 6.51
CA PRO A 222 -3.19 -18.91 5.07
C PRO A 222 -3.01 -17.56 4.34
N SER A 223 -2.90 -17.60 3.01
CA SER A 223 -2.73 -16.44 2.12
C SER A 223 -3.81 -16.38 1.02
N PHE A 224 -4.26 -15.18 0.67
CA PHE A 224 -5.28 -14.93 -0.35
C PHE A 224 -4.96 -13.71 -1.22
N GLU A 225 -5.05 -13.88 -2.53
CA GLU A 225 -5.22 -12.78 -3.49
C GLU A 225 -6.68 -12.33 -3.52
N LEU A 226 -6.88 -11.03 -3.73
CA LEU A 226 -8.18 -10.40 -3.90
C LEU A 226 -8.36 -9.97 -5.36
N PHE A 227 -9.55 -10.21 -5.90
CA PHE A 227 -9.95 -9.82 -7.24
C PHE A 227 -11.22 -8.97 -7.20
N GLY A 228 -11.34 -8.02 -8.12
CA GLY A 228 -12.56 -7.25 -8.37
C GLY A 228 -12.75 -7.00 -9.86
N GLU A 229 -13.99 -6.79 -10.29
CA GLU A 229 -14.34 -6.56 -11.69
C GLU A 229 -14.00 -5.12 -12.12
N HIS A 230 -13.23 -4.97 -13.20
CA HIS A 230 -12.92 -3.66 -13.75
C HIS A 230 -14.16 -3.03 -14.41
N PRO A 231 -14.57 -1.80 -14.03
CA PRO A 231 -15.89 -1.25 -14.37
C PRO A 231 -16.12 -0.99 -15.86
N ARG A 232 -15.06 -0.90 -16.67
CA ARG A 232 -15.17 -0.64 -18.12
C ARG A 232 -15.00 -1.90 -18.97
N THR A 233 -14.14 -2.82 -18.54
CA THR A 233 -13.77 -4.01 -19.33
C THR A 233 -14.53 -5.26 -18.88
N GLY A 234 -15.03 -5.29 -17.64
CA GLY A 234 -15.66 -6.47 -17.04
C GLY A 234 -14.66 -7.59 -16.70
N GLU A 235 -13.35 -7.31 -16.78
CA GLU A 235 -12.31 -8.29 -16.45
C GLU A 235 -12.05 -8.32 -14.95
N LEU A 236 -11.85 -9.52 -14.40
CA LEU A 236 -11.38 -9.68 -13.02
C LEU A 236 -9.90 -9.30 -12.95
N ILE A 237 -9.61 -8.27 -12.16
CA ILE A 237 -8.24 -7.81 -11.92
C ILE A 237 -7.85 -8.05 -10.46
N GLU A 238 -6.61 -8.48 -10.25
CA GLU A 238 -6.04 -8.62 -8.91
C GLU A 238 -5.86 -7.23 -8.28
N ILE A 239 -6.45 -7.02 -7.12
CA ILE A 239 -6.50 -5.71 -6.44
C ILE A 239 -5.75 -5.68 -5.13
N GLY A 240 -5.30 -6.85 -4.66
CA GLY A 240 -4.30 -6.95 -3.63
C GLY A 240 -4.08 -8.37 -3.13
N ASN A 241 -3.31 -8.46 -2.06
CA ASN A 241 -2.86 -9.69 -1.45
C ASN A 241 -2.98 -9.59 0.08
N SER A 242 -3.20 -10.70 0.74
CA SER A 242 -3.50 -10.77 2.16
C SER A 242 -3.18 -12.12 2.79
N GLY A 243 -3.18 -12.16 4.11
CA GLY A 243 -3.11 -13.40 4.87
C GLY A 243 -3.00 -13.17 6.36
N LEU A 244 -2.78 -14.26 7.10
CA LEU A 244 -2.42 -14.21 8.52
C LEU A 244 -0.92 -14.39 8.64
N PHE A 245 -0.24 -13.52 9.39
CA PHE A 245 1.20 -13.65 9.57
C PHE A 245 1.55 -14.95 10.27
N ARG A 246 2.63 -15.55 9.78
CA ARG A 246 3.14 -16.82 10.28
C ARG A 246 3.72 -16.70 11.68
N PRO A 247 3.63 -17.73 12.53
CA PRO A 247 4.32 -17.76 13.82
C PRO A 247 5.84 -17.53 13.69
N GLU A 248 6.47 -18.03 12.63
CA GLU A 248 7.91 -17.82 12.42
C GLU A 248 8.30 -16.36 12.17
N MET A 249 7.34 -15.54 11.75
CA MET A 249 7.49 -14.08 11.69
C MET A 249 7.17 -13.43 13.04
N LEU A 250 6.12 -13.86 13.74
CA LEU A 250 5.59 -13.18 14.94
C LEU A 250 6.37 -13.50 16.22
N ASP A 251 6.72 -14.76 16.46
CA ASP A 251 7.41 -15.21 17.68
C ASP A 251 8.74 -14.47 17.90
N PRO A 252 9.63 -14.28 16.88
CA PRO A 252 10.85 -13.51 17.06
C PRO A 252 10.62 -12.04 17.41
N LEU A 253 9.49 -11.47 16.99
CA LEU A 253 9.08 -10.10 17.29
C LEU A 253 8.47 -9.97 18.70
N GLY A 254 8.19 -11.09 19.38
CA GLY A 254 7.56 -11.11 20.70
C GLY A 254 6.04 -10.89 20.64
N VAL A 255 5.39 -11.25 19.54
CA VAL A 255 3.95 -11.10 19.35
C VAL A 255 3.26 -12.45 19.58
N ASP A 256 2.53 -12.55 20.70
CA ASP A 256 1.88 -13.79 21.15
C ASP A 256 0.40 -13.93 20.72
N CYS A 257 -0.05 -13.16 19.73
CA CYS A 257 -1.44 -13.18 19.24
C CYS A 257 -1.52 -13.30 17.71
N ASP A 258 -2.74 -13.52 17.19
CA ASP A 258 -2.95 -13.55 15.75
C ASP A 258 -2.79 -12.16 15.15
N VAL A 259 -2.16 -12.10 13.96
CA VAL A 259 -2.07 -10.88 13.16
C VAL A 259 -2.52 -11.17 11.74
N MET A 260 -3.57 -10.50 11.29
CA MET A 260 -3.99 -10.54 9.88
C MET A 260 -3.50 -9.28 9.17
N ALA A 261 -3.04 -9.40 7.93
CA ALA A 261 -2.45 -8.31 7.18
C ALA A 261 -2.82 -8.35 5.69
N TRP A 262 -2.66 -7.21 5.04
CA TRP A 262 -2.91 -7.04 3.61
C TRP A 262 -2.12 -5.92 2.97
N GLY A 263 -1.81 -6.09 1.69
CA GLY A 263 -1.23 -5.08 0.82
C GLY A 263 -2.03 -4.92 -0.48
N LEU A 264 -2.32 -3.68 -0.84
CA LEU A 264 -3.05 -3.28 -2.04
C LEU A 264 -2.23 -2.24 -2.80
N ALA A 265 -2.34 -2.20 -4.12
CA ALA A 265 -1.77 -1.12 -4.92
C ALA A 265 -2.77 0.04 -5.01
N LEU A 266 -2.38 1.25 -4.58
CA LEU A 266 -3.22 2.45 -4.65
C LEU A 266 -3.63 2.76 -6.08
N GLU A 267 -2.72 2.59 -7.03
CA GLU A 267 -2.97 2.82 -8.44
C GLU A 267 -4.01 1.85 -8.99
N ARG A 268 -4.03 0.59 -8.57
CA ARG A 268 -5.06 -0.38 -8.98
C ARG A 268 -6.44 -0.02 -8.41
N LEU A 269 -6.48 0.49 -7.18
CA LEU A 269 -7.73 1.04 -6.61
C LEU A 269 -8.22 2.25 -7.41
N LEU A 270 -7.30 3.12 -7.85
CA LEU A 270 -7.64 4.25 -8.71
C LEU A 270 -8.15 3.80 -10.08
N MET A 271 -7.54 2.77 -10.67
CA MET A 271 -8.01 2.15 -11.91
C MET A 271 -9.42 1.60 -11.76
N LEU A 272 -9.74 0.89 -10.68
CA LEU A 272 -11.10 0.39 -10.43
C LEU A 272 -12.14 1.48 -10.21
N THR A 273 -11.76 2.59 -9.59
CA THR A 273 -12.73 3.65 -9.25
C THR A 273 -12.97 4.63 -10.39
N HIS A 274 -12.02 4.81 -11.31
CA HIS A 274 -12.12 5.75 -12.43
C HIS A 274 -12.09 5.11 -13.83
N GLY A 275 -11.78 3.80 -13.91
CA GLY A 275 -11.73 3.02 -15.15
C GLY A 275 -10.50 3.28 -16.02
N PHE A 276 -9.33 3.50 -15.40
CA PHE A 276 -8.07 3.57 -16.14
C PHE A 276 -7.59 2.18 -16.53
N GLU A 277 -7.11 2.03 -17.77
CA GLU A 277 -6.58 0.77 -18.29
C GLU A 277 -5.06 0.65 -18.15
N ASP A 278 -4.33 1.78 -18.03
CA ASP A 278 -2.88 1.82 -17.90
C ASP A 278 -2.46 2.63 -16.67
N ILE A 279 -1.61 2.04 -15.82
CA ILE A 279 -1.09 2.68 -14.61
C ILE A 279 -0.25 3.94 -14.90
N ARG A 280 0.36 4.02 -16.09
CA ARG A 280 1.20 5.15 -16.50
C ARG A 280 0.40 6.41 -16.81
N ASP A 281 -0.89 6.25 -17.09
CA ASP A 281 -1.81 7.37 -17.29
C ASP A 281 -2.15 8.07 -15.97
N VAL A 282 -1.89 7.42 -14.82
CA VAL A 282 -2.23 7.93 -13.49
C VAL A 282 -1.03 8.25 -12.61
N HIS A 283 0.16 7.74 -12.90
CA HIS A 283 1.35 7.99 -12.09
C HIS A 283 2.57 8.28 -12.99
N GLY A 284 3.17 9.46 -12.80
CA GLY A 284 4.47 9.81 -13.38
C GLY A 284 4.42 11.09 -14.21
N THR A 285 5.46 11.32 -14.99
CA THR A 285 5.60 12.51 -15.85
C THR A 285 4.76 12.44 -17.12
N LEU A 286 4.19 11.27 -17.42
CA LEU A 286 3.37 11.03 -18.61
C LEU A 286 1.87 11.30 -18.39
N VAL A 287 1.47 11.62 -17.16
CA VAL A 287 0.08 11.89 -16.81
C VAL A 287 -0.45 13.09 -17.59
N ASP A 288 -1.60 12.91 -18.24
CA ASP A 288 -2.25 13.96 -19.02
C ASP A 288 -2.75 15.11 -18.11
N LEU A 289 -2.24 16.32 -18.35
CA LEU A 289 -2.63 17.50 -17.60
C LEU A 289 -4.08 17.91 -17.86
N ASP A 290 -4.62 17.64 -19.04
CA ASP A 290 -6.02 17.94 -19.34
C ASP A 290 -6.96 16.98 -18.61
N PHE A 291 -6.56 15.71 -18.47
CA PHE A 291 -7.22 14.81 -17.54
C PHE A 291 -7.18 15.36 -16.11
N LEU A 292 -6.01 15.73 -15.58
CA LEU A 292 -5.89 16.24 -14.19
C LEU A 292 -6.73 17.50 -13.93
N ARG A 293 -6.93 18.34 -14.94
CA ARG A 293 -7.77 19.56 -14.85
C ARG A 293 -9.26 19.25 -14.75
N ASN A 294 -9.69 18.21 -15.45
CA ASN A 294 -11.08 17.84 -15.68
C ASN A 294 -11.55 16.64 -14.84
N ALA A 295 -10.63 15.95 -14.17
CA ALA A 295 -10.93 14.81 -13.32
C ALA A 295 -12.04 15.14 -12.32
N GLU A 296 -13.10 14.34 -12.34
CA GLU A 296 -14.24 14.54 -11.46
C GLU A 296 -13.84 14.35 -10.00
N VAL A 297 -14.48 15.17 -9.16
CA VAL A 297 -14.28 15.17 -7.73
C VAL A 297 -15.17 14.09 -7.13
N VAL A 298 -14.65 12.86 -7.02
CA VAL A 298 -15.36 11.73 -6.40
C VAL A 298 -15.18 11.78 -4.88
N TYR A 299 -16.28 11.92 -4.13
CA TYR A 299 -16.30 11.84 -2.66
C TYR A 299 -16.56 10.41 -2.20
#